data_AF-A0A3N6M2Z9-F1
#
_entry.id   AF-A0A3N6M2Z9-F1
#
_cell.length_a   1.000
_cell.length_b   1.000
_cell.length_c   1.000
_cell.angle_alpha   90.00
_cell.angle_beta   90.00
_cell.angle_gamma   90.00
#
_symmetry.space_group_name_H-M   'P 1'
#
loop_
_entity.id
_entity.type
_entity.pdbx_description
1 polymer ?
#
loop_
_entity_poly.entity_id
_entity_poly.type
_entity_poly.pdbx_seq_one_letter_code
_entity_poly.pdbx_strand_id
1 'polypeptide(L)' 'MRRLTTLFPSEFLEEHAEELGVVERDRKLQIPAFVWAFVFGFAAGESRTLAGFRRSYNSTADET' A
#
# COMPACT_ATOMS: atom_id res chain seq x y z
N MET A 1 7.99 3.95 15.42
CA MET A 1 6.59 4.42 15.31
C MET A 1 5.75 3.25 14.82
N ARG A 2 4.61 2.95 15.46
CA ARG A 2 3.67 1.95 14.95
C ARG A 2 2.85 2.58 13.82
N ARG A 3 2.90 2.02 12.61
CA ARG A 3 2.06 2.40 11.48
C ARG A 3 0.74 1.63 11.56
N LEU A 4 -0.34 2.27 11.14
CA LEU A 4 -1.67 1.66 11.15
C LEU A 4 -1.88 0.91 9.82
N THR A 5 -1.59 -0.39 9.83
CA THR A 5 -1.55 -1.25 8.63
C THR A 5 -2.59 -2.38 8.65
N THR A 6 -3.51 -2.36 9.61
CA THR A 6 -4.45 -3.48 9.86
C THR A 6 -5.89 -3.02 10.05
N LEU A 7 -6.26 -1.83 9.56
CA LEU A 7 -7.63 -1.30 9.70
C LEU A 7 -8.64 -2.08 8.86
N PHE A 8 -8.19 -2.58 7.70
CA PHE A 8 -8.95 -3.51 6.86
C PHE A 8 -8.16 -4.81 6.71
N PRO A 9 -8.84 -5.97 6.59
CA PRO A 9 -8.19 -7.22 6.20
C PRO A 9 -7.48 -7.09 4.85
N SER A 10 -6.34 -7.77 4.68
CA SER A 10 -5.61 -7.76 3.40
C SER A 10 -6.45 -8.31 2.25
N GLU A 11 -7.15 -9.41 2.48
CA GLU A 11 -8.05 -10.06 1.50
C GLU A 11 -9.12 -9.08 0.99
N PHE A 12 -9.72 -8.29 1.90
CA PHE A 12 -10.69 -7.26 1.52
C PHE A 12 -10.08 -6.23 0.54
N LEU A 13 -8.82 -5.82 0.76
CA LEU A 13 -8.15 -4.86 -0.13
C LEU A 13 -7.76 -5.49 -1.47
N GLU A 14 -7.38 -6.76 -1.47
CA GLU A 14 -7.01 -7.52 -2.67
C GLU A 14 -8.23 -7.79 -3.55
N GLU A 15 -9.32 -8.30 -2.99
CA GLU A 15 -10.59 -8.54 -3.70
C GLU A 15 -11.11 -7.25 -4.34
N HIS A 16 -11.14 -6.14 -3.59
CA HIS A 16 -11.60 -4.86 -4.14
C HIS A 16 -10.70 -4.34 -5.26
N ALA A 17 -9.39 -4.59 -5.19
CA ALA A 17 -8.46 -4.19 -6.23
C ALA A 17 -8.63 -5.02 -7.52
N GLU A 18 -8.96 -6.31 -7.38
CA GLU A 18 -9.33 -7.17 -8.50
C GLU A 18 -10.65 -6.72 -9.12
N GLU A 19 -11.69 -6.49 -8.32
CA GLU A 19 -13.01 -6.01 -8.76
C GLU A 19 -12.92 -4.69 -9.56
N LEU A 20 -12.07 -3.76 -9.11
CA LEU A 20 -11.87 -2.47 -9.77
C LEU A 20 -10.90 -2.54 -10.96
N GLY A 21 -10.26 -3.69 -11.21
CA GLY A 21 -9.28 -3.86 -12.28
C GLY A 21 -8.05 -2.95 -12.13
N VAL A 22 -7.69 -2.55 -10.91
CA VAL A 22 -6.53 -1.66 -10.68
C VAL A 22 -5.19 -2.42 -10.74
N VAL A 23 -5.25 -3.76 -10.74
CA VAL A 23 -4.09 -4.65 -10.86
C VAL A 23 -3.97 -5.13 -12.30
N GLU A 24 -3.05 -4.54 -13.06
CA GLU A 24 -2.69 -5.06 -14.39
C GLU A 24 -1.73 -6.25 -14.33
N ARG A 25 -0.95 -6.38 -13.24
CA ARG A 25 0.06 -7.44 -13.07
C ARG A 25 0.21 -7.85 -11.61
N ASP A 26 -0.28 -9.04 -11.28
CA ASP A 26 -0.26 -9.59 -9.91
C ASP A 26 1.12 -9.67 -9.25
N ARG A 27 2.20 -9.79 -10.02
CA ARG A 27 3.50 -10.18 -9.45
C ARG A 27 4.36 -9.02 -8.94
N LYS A 28 3.95 -7.76 -9.13
CA LYS A 28 4.80 -6.59 -8.84
C LYS A 28 4.32 -5.68 -7.71
N LEU A 29 3.06 -5.80 -7.31
CA LEU A 29 2.45 -4.85 -6.39
C LEU A 29 1.57 -5.56 -5.35
N GLN A 30 2.04 -5.61 -4.11
CA GLN A 30 1.19 -5.95 -2.96
C GLN A 30 0.23 -4.79 -2.66
N ILE A 31 -1.06 -5.02 -2.89
CA ILE A 31 -2.12 -4.03 -2.72
C ILE A 31 -2.26 -3.54 -1.28
N PRO A 32 -2.25 -4.39 -0.25
CA PRO A 32 -2.38 -3.93 1.13
C PRO A 32 -1.26 -2.93 1.50
N ALA A 33 0.00 -3.28 1.22
CA ALA A 33 1.14 -2.41 1.46
C ALA A 33 1.05 -1.10 0.65
N PHE A 34 0.55 -1.15 -0.59
CA PHE A 34 0.38 0.02 -1.44
C PHE A 34 -0.65 0.99 -0.85
N VAL A 35 -1.82 0.49 -0.44
CA VAL A 35 -2.90 1.29 0.16
C VAL A 35 -2.40 2.00 1.41
N TRP A 36 -1.72 1.30 2.32
CA TRP A 36 -1.23 1.92 3.56
C TRP A 36 -0.12 2.93 3.30
N ALA A 37 0.85 2.62 2.42
CA ALA A 37 1.89 3.55 2.04
C ALA A 37 1.32 4.79 1.32
N PHE A 38 0.22 4.64 0.58
CA PHE A 38 -0.38 5.74 -0.18
C PHE A 38 -1.23 6.64 0.72
N VAL A 39 -2.17 6.07 1.47
CA VAL A 39 -3.09 6.82 2.33
C VAL A 39 -2.34 7.49 3.49
N PHE A 40 -1.49 6.75 4.19
CA PHE A 40 -0.78 7.28 5.36
C PHE A 40 0.60 7.87 5.04
N GLY A 41 1.24 7.42 3.96
CA GLY A 41 2.52 8.00 3.54
C GLY A 41 2.33 9.22 2.64
N PHE A 42 1.63 9.07 1.52
CA PHE A 42 1.54 10.14 0.51
C PHE A 42 0.42 11.15 0.83
N ALA A 43 -0.82 10.69 1.01
CA ALA A 43 -1.98 11.58 1.20
C ALA A 43 -1.95 12.32 2.55
N ALA A 44 -1.42 11.71 3.60
CA ALA A 44 -1.19 12.37 4.88
C ALA A 44 0.06 13.28 4.91
N GLY A 45 0.80 13.38 3.80
CA GLY A 45 1.91 14.33 3.64
C GLY A 45 3.25 13.91 4.24
N GLU A 46 3.38 12.67 4.73
CA GLU A 46 4.64 12.09 5.24
C GLU A 46 5.68 11.90 4.11
N SER A 47 5.20 11.63 2.88
CA SER A 47 5.99 11.43 1.67
C SER A 47 5.51 12.36 0.57
N ARG A 48 6.08 13.56 0.47
CA ARG A 48 5.74 14.55 -0.58
C ARG A 48 6.40 14.29 -1.94
N THR A 49 7.09 13.17 -2.08
CA THR A 49 7.82 12.80 -3.30
C THR A 49 7.59 11.33 -3.63
N LEU A 50 7.60 10.99 -4.92
CA LEU A 50 7.51 9.61 -5.39
C LEU A 50 8.64 8.73 -4.82
N ALA A 51 9.84 9.28 -4.63
CA ALA A 51 10.96 8.58 -4.03
C ALA A 51 10.72 8.26 -2.54
N GLY A 52 10.07 9.19 -1.80
CA GLY A 52 9.66 8.96 -0.41
C GLY A 52 8.59 7.87 -0.32
N PHE A 53 7.58 7.96 -1.18
CA PHE A 53 6.53 6.95 -1.29
C PHE A 53 7.09 5.56 -1.57
N ARG A 54 8.00 5.42 -2.55
CA ARG A 54 8.62 4.12 -2.89
C ARG A 54 9.34 3.49 -1.70
N ARG A 55 10.02 4.28 -0.86
CA ARG A 55 10.69 3.76 0.34
C ARG A 55 9.69 3.27 1.38
N SER A 56 8.63 4.04 1.63
CA SER A 56 7.55 3.68 2.56
C SER A 56 6.83 2.40 2.13
N TYR A 57 6.56 2.28 0.82
CA TYR A 57 5.99 1.08 0.23
C TYR A 57 6.88 -0.14 0.45
N ASN A 58 8.15 -0.08 0.03
CA ASN A 58 9.08 -1.21 0.16
C ASN A 58 9.26 -1.65 1.62
N SER A 59 9.30 -0.71 2.58
CA SER A 59 9.41 -1.07 4.00
C SER A 59 8.19 -1.78 4.57
N THR A 60 7.02 -1.64 3.93
CA THR A 60 5.77 -2.28 4.37
C THR A 60 5.53 -3.60 3.62
N ALA A 61 5.95 -3.64 2.34
CA ALA A 61 5.83 -4.78 1.44
C ALA A 61 6.66 -6.00 1.91
N ASP A 62 7.85 -5.76 2.45
CA ASP A 62 8.79 -6.82 2.88
C ASP A 62 8.46 -7.45 4.26
N GLU A 63 7.45 -6.95 4.98
CA GLU A 63 7.12 -7.37 6.35
C GLU A 63 6.00 -8.42 6.47
N THR A 64 5.49 -8.98 5.36
CA THR A 64 4.32 -9.89 5.34
C THR A 64 4.64 -11.26 4.75
#